data_AF-A0A0Q8HRV8-F1
#
_entry.id   AF-A0A0Q8HRV8-F1
#
_cell.length_a   1.000
_cell.length_b   1.000
_cell.length_c   1.000
_cell.angle_alpha   90.00
_cell.angle_beta   90.00
_cell.angle_gamma   90.00
#
_symmetry.space_group_name_H-M   'P 1'
#
loop_
_entity.id
_entity.type
_entity.pdbx_description
1 polymer ?
#
loop_
_entity_poly.entity_id
_entity_poly.type
_entity_poly.pdbx_seq_one_letter_code
_entity_poly.pdbx_strand_id
1 'polypeptide(L)'
;MPEQSFPTPDDLEYDVLVIGSGFGGSVTALRLTEKGYRVCVVEAGRRFADDEFAKTSWDVRRFLYAPRLGCFGIQRIRLLRDVVVLAGAGVGGGSLVYANTLYEPASDAFYNDPQWRHITDWKAELAPYYDQAKRMLGVVENPTFTPSDEVMKAVADEMGVGHTFRPTPIGVCFGVDGAKQPGQPVPDPYFGGAGPERNGCLECGECMTGCRHNAKNTLLKNYLYLAEKAGAEIRERTTVAAIVPRPEGGYDVRTHRSGKSARRSQVITAGQVVMAAGTWGTQELLHGMQRSGDLPRLSKRLGYLTRTNSEALCASSTKMRNKDQYDFHHGVAITSSIHPDPVTHIEPVRYGKGSGLMGMLLTLMTDGGGRTPRWLRWLGQALRHPGLLVSTIAGLGSWPERTIIALVMQTNDNSITVLPKKGRAGRRTRLTSKQGHGEPNPTWVPVGNEVVRNISKRIDGGSYSSTGEIFNIPMTAHFLGGCPIGDSTETGVIDAYHRVHGHPGLHVVDGAAISANLGVNPSLTITAQAERAMAVWPNKGEADQRPVPGAGYQRLSPIAPVRPAVPPTAPAALRLPLYVVGQETSA
;
A
#
# COMPACT_ATOMS: atom_id res chain seq x y z
N MET A 1 15.52 -44.28 3.08
CA MET A 1 15.38 -42.81 2.95
C MET A 1 16.38 -42.19 3.91
N PRO A 2 17.36 -41.39 3.46
CA PRO A 2 18.27 -40.77 4.41
C PRO A 2 17.54 -39.61 5.09
N GLU A 3 17.57 -39.61 6.42
CA GLU A 3 17.05 -38.54 7.28
C GLU A 3 17.61 -37.18 6.82
N GLN A 4 16.72 -36.25 6.49
CA GLN A 4 17.07 -34.84 6.33
C GLN A 4 17.47 -34.30 7.70
N SER A 5 18.77 -34.28 8.00
CA SER A 5 19.29 -33.52 9.11
C SER A 5 19.21 -32.04 8.75
N PHE A 6 18.35 -31.31 9.47
CA PHE A 6 18.33 -29.85 9.43
C PHE A 6 19.63 -29.34 10.10
N PRO A 7 20.30 -28.32 9.56
CA PRO A 7 21.48 -27.72 10.15
C PRO A 7 21.15 -27.18 11.53
N THR A 8 22.11 -27.29 12.43
CA THR A 8 22.01 -26.73 13.78
C THR A 8 21.89 -25.20 13.71
N PRO A 9 21.04 -24.57 14.54
CA PRO A 9 20.75 -23.12 14.52
C PRO A 9 21.94 -22.15 14.66
N ASP A 10 23.13 -22.63 15.05
CA ASP A 10 24.25 -21.78 15.48
C ASP A 10 24.99 -21.05 14.32
N ASP A 11 24.77 -21.44 13.06
CA ASP A 11 25.41 -20.79 11.88
C ASP A 11 24.52 -19.74 11.17
N LEU A 12 23.30 -19.51 11.65
CA LEU A 12 22.37 -18.53 11.09
C LEU A 12 22.37 -17.22 11.87
N GLU A 13 22.57 -16.09 11.18
CA GLU A 13 22.51 -14.76 11.78
C GLU A 13 21.10 -14.47 12.32
N TYR A 14 20.06 -14.84 11.56
CA TYR A 14 18.66 -14.66 11.95
C TYR A 14 17.82 -15.92 11.71
N ASP A 15 16.76 -16.06 12.49
CA ASP A 15 15.78 -17.11 12.23
C ASP A 15 14.88 -16.69 11.05
N VAL A 16 14.53 -15.39 10.97
CA VAL A 16 13.69 -14.83 9.92
C VAL A 16 14.24 -13.50 9.43
N LEU A 17 14.43 -13.36 8.11
CA LEU A 17 14.75 -12.10 7.46
C LEU A 17 13.54 -11.57 6.68
N VAL A 18 13.09 -10.37 7.02
CA VAL A 18 12.00 -9.66 6.34
C VAL A 18 12.58 -8.62 5.39
N ILE A 19 12.20 -8.70 4.11
CA ILE A 19 12.69 -7.80 3.07
C ILE A 19 11.64 -6.72 2.82
N GLY A 20 11.84 -5.54 3.39
CA GLY A 20 10.93 -4.41 3.32
C GLY A 20 10.14 -4.20 4.60
N SER A 21 9.93 -2.95 4.96
CA SER A 21 9.35 -2.53 6.25
C SER A 21 7.94 -1.91 6.12
N GLY A 22 7.24 -2.21 5.03
CA GLY A 22 5.84 -1.79 4.82
C GLY A 22 4.84 -2.61 5.65
N PHE A 23 3.54 -2.48 5.35
CA PHE A 23 2.45 -3.09 6.14
C PHE A 23 2.69 -4.57 6.46
N GLY A 24 2.79 -5.42 5.43
CA GLY A 24 3.04 -6.86 5.63
C GLY A 24 4.33 -7.16 6.40
N GLY A 25 5.43 -6.48 6.05
CA GLY A 25 6.71 -6.69 6.70
C GLY A 25 6.73 -6.28 8.18
N SER A 26 6.03 -5.21 8.53
CA SER A 26 5.91 -4.75 9.91
C SER A 26 5.09 -5.70 10.79
N VAL A 27 4.00 -6.25 10.25
CA VAL A 27 3.19 -7.28 10.92
C VAL A 27 4.05 -8.51 11.16
N THR A 28 4.72 -9.02 10.13
CA THR A 28 5.65 -10.15 10.25
C THR A 28 6.73 -9.89 11.29
N ALA A 29 7.34 -8.70 11.29
CA ALA A 29 8.38 -8.34 12.25
C ALA A 29 7.88 -8.43 13.69
N LEU A 30 6.72 -7.84 14.00
CA LEU A 30 6.14 -7.92 15.33
C LEU A 30 5.76 -9.34 15.68
N ARG A 31 4.89 -9.98 14.89
CA ARG A 31 4.28 -11.26 15.24
C ARG A 31 5.31 -12.38 15.39
N LEU A 32 6.34 -12.43 14.53
CA LEU A 32 7.36 -13.45 14.66
C LEU A 32 8.34 -13.18 15.83
N THR A 33 8.56 -11.91 16.20
CA THR A 33 9.32 -11.59 17.41
C THR A 33 8.54 -12.00 18.67
N GLU A 34 7.23 -11.74 18.71
CA GLU A 34 6.34 -12.21 19.81
C GLU A 34 6.33 -13.75 19.92
N LYS A 35 6.49 -14.45 18.80
CA LYS A 35 6.62 -15.92 18.71
C LYS A 35 8.01 -16.47 19.05
N GLY A 36 8.95 -15.59 19.42
CA GLY A 36 10.27 -15.96 19.93
C GLY A 36 11.37 -16.11 18.86
N TYR A 37 11.11 -15.72 17.61
CA TYR A 37 12.11 -15.74 16.55
C TYR A 37 13.07 -14.53 16.62
N ARG A 38 14.33 -14.73 16.23
CA ARG A 38 15.28 -13.64 15.93
C ARG A 38 14.96 -13.06 14.56
N VAL A 39 14.43 -11.86 14.53
CA VAL A 39 13.94 -11.21 13.29
C VAL A 39 14.80 -10.02 12.90
N CYS A 40 15.16 -9.95 11.63
CA CYS A 40 15.77 -8.76 11.01
C CYS A 40 14.91 -8.25 9.86
N VAL A 41 14.72 -6.95 9.78
CA VAL A 41 14.04 -6.25 8.68
C VAL A 41 15.07 -5.45 7.90
N VAL A 42 15.22 -5.71 6.60
CA VAL A 42 16.05 -4.89 5.71
C VAL A 42 15.18 -3.94 4.90
N GLU A 43 15.49 -2.65 4.94
CA GLU A 43 14.76 -1.61 4.22
C GLU A 43 15.67 -0.83 3.28
N ALA A 44 15.25 -0.65 2.03
CA ALA A 44 16.04 0.07 1.04
C ALA A 44 16.08 1.58 1.31
N GLY A 45 14.99 2.16 1.82
CA GLY A 45 14.93 3.56 2.25
C GLY A 45 15.60 3.82 3.60
N ARG A 46 15.63 5.09 4.00
CA ARG A 46 16.13 5.51 5.32
C ARG A 46 14.99 5.57 6.35
N ARG A 47 15.34 5.62 7.62
CA ARG A 47 14.49 6.04 8.73
C ARG A 47 14.36 7.57 8.72
N PHE A 48 13.22 8.03 9.21
CA PHE A 48 12.92 9.44 9.38
C PHE A 48 12.44 9.65 10.81
N ALA A 49 13.02 10.64 11.49
CA ALA A 49 12.31 11.30 12.58
C ALA A 49 11.22 12.22 12.01
N ASP A 50 10.22 12.56 12.82
CA ASP A 50 9.05 13.30 12.35
C ASP A 50 9.43 14.68 11.78
N ASP A 51 10.48 15.34 12.30
CA ASP A 51 10.97 16.64 11.82
C ASP A 51 11.86 16.56 10.56
N GLU A 52 12.25 15.36 10.14
CA GLU A 52 13.09 15.14 8.96
C GLU A 52 12.32 15.05 7.64
N PHE A 53 10.99 14.89 7.69
CA PHE A 53 10.17 14.87 6.48
C PHE A 53 10.24 16.21 5.73
N ALA A 54 10.07 16.15 4.41
CA ALA A 54 10.11 17.33 3.55
C ALA A 54 9.00 18.32 3.93
N LYS A 55 9.37 19.56 4.27
CA LYS A 55 8.39 20.63 4.56
C LYS A 55 7.47 20.90 3.38
N THR A 56 8.02 20.84 2.17
CA THR A 56 7.33 21.06 0.90
C THR A 56 7.75 19.98 -0.09
N SER A 57 6.91 19.70 -1.09
CA SER A 57 7.28 18.72 -2.13
C SER A 57 8.43 19.21 -3.02
N TRP A 58 8.72 20.52 -3.01
CA TRP A 58 9.84 21.14 -3.70
C TRP A 58 11.22 20.82 -3.10
N ASP A 59 11.28 20.34 -1.85
CA ASP A 59 12.49 19.75 -1.28
C ASP A 59 12.70 18.34 -1.86
N VAL A 60 13.04 18.30 -3.15
CA VAL A 60 13.10 17.07 -3.95
C VAL A 60 14.05 16.02 -3.39
N ARG A 61 15.11 16.42 -2.67
CA ARG A 61 16.08 15.49 -2.07
C ARG A 61 15.49 14.75 -0.87
N ARG A 62 14.64 15.42 -0.09
CA ARG A 62 13.94 14.86 1.08
C ARG A 62 12.55 14.32 0.75
N PHE A 63 11.96 14.72 -0.37
CA PHE A 63 10.65 14.25 -0.79
C PHE A 63 10.74 13.03 -1.73
N LEU A 64 11.55 13.07 -2.78
CA LEU A 64 11.63 12.00 -3.77
C LEU A 64 12.64 10.90 -3.38
N TYR A 65 12.28 9.65 -3.67
CA TYR A 65 13.17 8.49 -3.54
C TYR A 65 13.82 8.13 -4.88
N ALA A 66 15.05 8.60 -5.07
CA ALA A 66 15.89 8.27 -6.22
C ALA A 66 17.35 8.13 -5.75
N PRO A 67 17.71 7.02 -5.06
CA PRO A 67 18.95 6.92 -4.28
C PRO A 67 20.22 7.03 -5.13
N ARG A 68 20.16 6.75 -6.43
CA ARG A 68 21.28 6.96 -7.37
C ARG A 68 21.55 8.43 -7.68
N LEU A 69 20.53 9.28 -7.53
CA LEU A 69 20.61 10.74 -7.71
C LEU A 69 20.85 11.46 -6.37
N GLY A 70 21.05 10.71 -5.28
CA GLY A 70 21.21 11.28 -3.95
C GLY A 70 19.90 11.69 -3.27
N CYS A 71 18.74 11.38 -3.86
CA CYS A 71 17.43 11.64 -3.24
C CYS A 71 17.00 10.40 -2.42
N PHE A 72 16.77 10.60 -1.12
CA PHE A 72 16.43 9.53 -0.18
C PHE A 72 15.10 9.81 0.53
N GLY A 73 14.20 10.58 -0.10
CA GLY A 73 12.88 10.90 0.44
C GLY A 73 11.90 9.73 0.43
N ILE A 74 10.65 10.02 0.76
CA ILE A 74 9.60 9.02 0.97
C ILE A 74 8.79 8.67 -0.30
N GLN A 75 8.69 9.60 -1.26
CA GLN A 75 7.86 9.43 -2.46
C GLN A 75 8.67 8.77 -3.57
N ARG A 76 8.30 7.54 -3.92
CA ARG A 76 8.85 6.83 -5.07
C ARG A 76 7.87 6.93 -6.24
N ILE A 77 8.38 7.22 -7.42
CA ILE A 77 7.61 7.24 -8.67
C ILE A 77 8.29 6.28 -9.65
N ARG A 78 7.56 5.33 -10.19
CA ARG A 78 8.06 4.38 -11.19
C ARG A 78 7.16 4.36 -12.42
N LEU A 79 7.77 4.28 -13.59
CA LEU A 79 7.06 4.10 -14.85
C LEU A 79 7.17 2.64 -15.27
N LEU A 80 6.02 1.98 -15.40
CA LEU A 80 5.85 0.75 -16.19
C LEU A 80 5.40 1.14 -17.60
N ARG A 81 5.46 0.20 -18.56
CA ARG A 81 5.08 0.46 -19.95
C ARG A 81 3.69 1.12 -20.06
N ASP A 82 2.73 0.64 -19.26
CA ASP A 82 1.33 1.02 -19.38
C ASP A 82 0.77 1.73 -18.13
N VAL A 83 1.60 2.01 -17.11
CA VAL A 83 1.13 2.67 -15.87
C VAL A 83 2.24 3.42 -15.12
N VAL A 84 1.90 4.58 -14.52
CA VAL A 84 2.74 5.27 -13.52
C VAL A 84 2.34 4.82 -12.12
N VAL A 85 3.31 4.34 -11.34
CA VAL A 85 3.11 3.82 -9.98
C VAL A 85 3.72 4.74 -8.95
N LEU A 86 2.90 5.19 -8.00
CA LEU A 86 3.33 5.90 -6.79
C LEU A 86 3.51 4.90 -5.64
N ALA A 87 4.59 5.03 -4.87
CA ALA A 87 4.86 4.15 -3.73
C ALA A 87 5.67 4.86 -2.63
N GLY A 88 5.63 4.32 -1.42
CA GLY A 88 6.48 4.77 -0.30
C GLY A 88 7.87 4.14 -0.30
N ALA A 89 8.83 4.82 0.31
CA ALA A 89 10.17 4.31 0.58
C ALA A 89 10.70 4.83 1.92
N GLY A 90 11.33 3.97 2.71
CA GLY A 90 11.80 4.31 4.06
C GLY A 90 11.33 3.29 5.08
N VAL A 91 11.88 3.35 6.28
CA VAL A 91 11.42 2.48 7.38
C VAL A 91 9.94 2.79 7.64
N GLY A 92 9.05 1.81 7.47
CA GLY A 92 7.59 2.00 7.47
C GLY A 92 6.93 2.03 6.09
N GLY A 93 7.71 1.99 5.01
CA GLY A 93 7.25 1.82 3.63
C GLY A 93 6.13 2.79 3.21
N GLY A 94 5.04 2.24 2.68
CA GLY A 94 3.88 3.01 2.20
C GLY A 94 3.21 3.89 3.26
N SER A 95 3.26 3.49 4.54
CA SER A 95 2.63 4.26 5.63
C SER A 95 3.21 5.67 5.79
N LEU A 96 4.45 5.89 5.34
CA LEU A 96 5.08 7.20 5.36
C LEU A 96 4.42 8.21 4.42
N VAL A 97 3.83 7.75 3.31
CA VAL A 97 3.34 8.59 2.20
C VAL A 97 1.84 8.42 1.90
N TYR A 98 1.18 7.42 2.49
CA TYR A 98 -0.26 7.18 2.27
C TYR A 98 -1.17 8.23 2.93
N ALA A 99 -2.44 8.24 2.52
CA ALA A 99 -3.49 9.15 2.98
C ALA A 99 -4.28 8.66 4.22
N ASN A 100 -3.92 7.52 4.79
CA ASN A 100 -4.52 6.91 6.00
C ASN A 100 -5.86 6.20 5.84
N THR A 101 -6.42 6.11 4.65
CA THR A 101 -7.65 5.36 4.37
C THR A 101 -7.50 3.86 4.64
N LEU A 102 -8.44 3.31 5.41
CA LEU A 102 -8.41 1.91 5.88
C LEU A 102 -9.79 1.27 5.72
N TYR A 103 -10.30 1.26 4.49
CA TYR A 103 -11.53 0.57 4.14
C TYR A 103 -11.34 -0.95 4.11
N GLU A 104 -12.38 -1.65 4.56
CA GLU A 104 -12.56 -3.07 4.28
C GLU A 104 -13.37 -3.21 2.98
N PRO A 105 -13.04 -4.17 2.08
CA PRO A 105 -13.81 -4.42 0.87
C PRO A 105 -15.27 -4.74 1.23
N ALA A 106 -16.19 -3.88 0.79
CA ALA A 106 -17.63 -4.07 1.01
C ALA A 106 -18.24 -5.10 0.04
N SER A 107 -17.66 -5.24 -1.15
CA SER A 107 -18.14 -6.15 -2.19
C SER A 107 -17.64 -7.57 -1.96
N ASP A 108 -18.57 -8.53 -2.08
CA ASP A 108 -18.25 -9.95 -2.07
C ASP A 108 -17.44 -10.40 -3.30
N ALA A 109 -17.33 -9.57 -4.33
CA ALA A 109 -16.52 -9.86 -5.53
C ALA A 109 -15.05 -10.13 -5.19
N PHE A 110 -14.48 -9.42 -4.20
CA PHE A 110 -13.12 -9.66 -3.75
C PHE A 110 -12.96 -11.06 -3.13
N TYR A 111 -13.86 -11.41 -2.20
CA TYR A 111 -13.80 -12.68 -1.47
C TYR A 111 -14.15 -13.88 -2.35
N ASN A 112 -15.03 -13.70 -3.33
CA ASN A 112 -15.52 -14.72 -4.25
C ASN A 112 -14.84 -14.72 -5.62
N ASP A 113 -13.67 -14.07 -5.75
CA ASP A 113 -12.90 -14.05 -6.99
C ASP A 113 -12.49 -15.49 -7.39
N PRO A 114 -12.66 -15.88 -8.67
CA PRO A 114 -12.31 -17.22 -9.16
C PRO A 114 -10.87 -17.67 -8.88
N GLN A 115 -9.94 -16.74 -8.67
CA GLN A 115 -8.54 -17.06 -8.36
C GLN A 115 -8.39 -17.86 -7.05
N TRP A 116 -9.25 -17.66 -6.07
CA TRP A 116 -9.03 -18.17 -4.71
C TRP A 116 -10.28 -18.62 -3.95
N ARG A 117 -11.50 -18.33 -4.43
CA ARG A 117 -12.77 -18.66 -3.74
C ARG A 117 -12.96 -20.14 -3.39
N HIS A 118 -12.34 -21.05 -4.14
CA HIS A 118 -12.47 -22.49 -3.94
C HIS A 118 -11.59 -23.03 -2.81
N ILE A 119 -10.66 -22.23 -2.29
CA ILE A 119 -9.73 -22.62 -1.22
C ILE A 119 -10.44 -22.59 0.13
N THR A 120 -11.15 -21.50 0.43
CA THR A 120 -11.88 -21.31 1.69
C THR A 120 -12.85 -20.12 1.58
N ASP A 121 -13.72 -19.95 2.57
CA ASP A 121 -14.51 -18.73 2.74
C ASP A 121 -13.61 -17.60 3.25
N TRP A 122 -13.09 -16.80 2.31
CA TRP A 122 -12.16 -15.72 2.62
C TRP A 122 -12.76 -14.59 3.44
N LYS A 123 -14.09 -14.37 3.36
CA LYS A 123 -14.74 -13.32 4.15
C LYS A 123 -14.75 -13.73 5.62
N ALA A 124 -15.21 -14.94 5.90
CA ALA A 124 -15.18 -15.49 7.26
C ALA A 124 -13.76 -15.72 7.79
N GLU A 125 -12.81 -16.07 6.91
CA GLU A 125 -11.42 -16.30 7.26
C GLU A 125 -10.68 -15.00 7.60
N LEU A 126 -10.91 -13.90 6.87
CA LEU A 126 -10.21 -12.63 7.06
C LEU A 126 -10.86 -11.68 8.07
N ALA A 127 -12.18 -11.78 8.30
CA ALA A 127 -12.92 -10.89 9.20
C ALA A 127 -12.24 -10.66 10.57
N PRO A 128 -11.74 -11.70 11.28
CA PRO A 128 -11.13 -11.47 12.58
C PRO A 128 -9.76 -10.75 12.51
N TYR A 129 -9.06 -10.88 11.37
CA TYR A 129 -7.79 -10.22 11.14
C TYR A 129 -7.96 -8.79 10.62
N TYR A 130 -9.09 -8.47 9.97
CA TYR A 130 -9.50 -7.10 9.72
C TYR A 130 -9.76 -6.35 11.03
N ASP A 131 -10.44 -6.96 12.00
CA ASP A 131 -10.63 -6.37 13.35
C ASP A 131 -9.27 -6.09 14.02
N GLN A 132 -8.40 -7.10 14.09
CA GLN A 132 -7.07 -6.93 14.70
C GLN A 132 -6.26 -5.83 14.00
N ALA A 133 -6.28 -5.77 12.66
CA ALA A 133 -5.60 -4.74 11.90
C ALA A 133 -6.17 -3.34 12.17
N LYS A 134 -7.50 -3.19 12.23
CA LYS A 134 -8.16 -1.90 12.56
C LYS A 134 -7.72 -1.40 13.94
N ARG A 135 -7.68 -2.28 14.94
CA ARG A 135 -7.26 -1.92 16.31
C ARG A 135 -5.77 -1.55 16.39
N MET A 136 -4.90 -2.31 15.73
CA MET A 136 -3.45 -2.01 15.68
C MET A 136 -3.11 -0.73 14.91
N LEU A 137 -3.87 -0.41 13.85
CA LEU A 137 -3.69 0.82 13.07
C LEU A 137 -4.40 2.03 13.68
N GLY A 138 -5.21 1.83 14.74
CA GLY A 138 -5.98 2.87 15.40
C GLY A 138 -7.00 3.51 14.45
N VAL A 139 -7.78 2.68 13.77
CA VAL A 139 -8.80 3.14 12.81
C VAL A 139 -9.93 3.84 13.55
N VAL A 140 -10.22 5.08 13.15
CA VAL A 140 -11.37 5.88 13.60
C VAL A 140 -12.07 6.49 12.39
N GLU A 141 -13.34 6.82 12.51
CA GLU A 141 -14.00 7.63 11.48
C GLU A 141 -13.47 9.06 11.50
N ASN A 142 -13.27 9.65 10.33
CA ASN A 142 -12.87 11.04 10.21
C ASN A 142 -13.96 11.95 10.85
N PRO A 143 -13.62 12.75 11.89
CA PRO A 143 -14.61 13.55 12.62
C PRO A 143 -14.93 14.90 11.95
N THR A 144 -14.21 15.28 10.90
CA THR A 144 -14.25 16.65 10.35
C THR A 144 -14.88 16.68 8.97
N PHE A 145 -15.92 17.50 8.83
CA PHE A 145 -16.51 17.86 7.55
C PHE A 145 -15.82 19.12 7.00
N THR A 146 -15.24 19.04 5.81
CA THR A 146 -14.38 20.08 5.22
C THR A 146 -15.00 20.72 3.98
N PRO A 147 -14.47 21.85 3.46
CA PRO A 147 -14.98 22.45 2.21
C PRO A 147 -14.96 21.50 1.01
N SER A 148 -14.00 20.56 0.96
CA SER A 148 -14.00 19.52 -0.08
C SER A 148 -15.18 18.56 0.09
N ASP A 149 -15.60 18.28 1.33
CA ASP A 149 -16.74 17.39 1.62
C ASP A 149 -18.07 18.05 1.26
N GLU A 150 -18.21 19.36 1.51
CA GLU A 150 -19.36 20.15 1.06
C GLU A 150 -19.56 20.04 -0.45
N VAL A 151 -18.47 20.16 -1.22
CA VAL A 151 -18.51 20.03 -2.68
C VAL A 151 -18.81 18.59 -3.10
N MET A 152 -18.15 17.60 -2.51
CA MET A 152 -18.37 16.18 -2.83
C MET A 152 -19.80 15.74 -2.51
N LYS A 153 -20.34 16.11 -1.35
CA LYS A 153 -21.69 15.76 -0.94
C LYS A 153 -22.73 16.37 -1.88
N ALA A 154 -22.58 17.65 -2.21
CA ALA A 154 -23.50 18.32 -3.12
C ALA A 154 -23.48 17.70 -4.53
N VAL A 155 -22.30 17.36 -5.06
CA VAL A 155 -22.19 16.65 -6.35
C VAL A 155 -22.85 15.27 -6.28
N ALA A 156 -22.69 14.55 -5.16
CA ALA A 156 -23.36 13.27 -4.96
C ALA A 156 -24.89 13.40 -4.87
N ASP A 157 -25.39 14.42 -4.17
CA ASP A 157 -26.82 14.72 -4.08
C ASP A 157 -27.40 15.07 -5.47
N GLU A 158 -26.71 15.91 -6.26
CA GLU A 158 -27.09 16.25 -7.64
C GLU A 158 -27.13 15.03 -8.57
N MET A 159 -26.24 14.06 -8.34
CA MET A 159 -26.19 12.79 -9.07
C MET A 159 -27.16 11.73 -8.53
N GLY A 160 -27.95 12.03 -7.49
CA GLY A 160 -28.89 11.09 -6.87
C GLY A 160 -28.26 10.00 -6.00
N VAL A 161 -26.96 10.10 -5.71
CA VAL A 161 -26.15 9.12 -4.95
C VAL A 161 -25.68 9.67 -3.60
N GLY A 162 -26.28 10.76 -3.14
CA GLY A 162 -25.97 11.42 -1.87
C GLY A 162 -26.02 10.53 -0.64
N HIS A 163 -26.87 9.48 -0.68
CA HIS A 163 -26.99 8.47 0.38
C HIS A 163 -25.74 7.58 0.52
N THR A 164 -24.84 7.58 -0.48
CA THR A 164 -23.57 6.84 -0.43
C THR A 164 -22.43 7.64 0.19
N PHE A 165 -22.62 8.95 0.41
CA PHE A 165 -21.63 9.80 1.03
C PHE A 165 -21.39 9.37 2.47
N ARG A 166 -20.13 9.17 2.84
CA ARG A 166 -19.75 8.84 4.22
C ARG A 166 -18.39 9.41 4.60
N PRO A 167 -18.16 9.70 5.90
CA PRO A 167 -16.82 9.92 6.43
C PRO A 167 -15.93 8.71 6.21
N THR A 168 -14.63 8.95 6.07
CA THR A 168 -13.66 7.90 5.79
C THR A 168 -13.09 7.29 7.08
N PRO A 169 -12.95 5.95 7.18
CA PRO A 169 -12.19 5.30 8.25
C PRO A 169 -10.69 5.51 8.02
N ILE A 170 -10.02 6.10 9.01
CA ILE A 170 -8.62 6.52 8.90
C ILE A 170 -7.75 6.14 10.11
N GLY A 171 -6.47 5.88 9.85
CA GLY A 171 -5.45 5.64 10.87
C GLY A 171 -4.77 6.93 11.34
N VAL A 172 -5.47 7.76 12.12
CA VAL A 172 -4.98 9.06 12.61
C VAL A 172 -5.38 9.26 14.07
N CYS A 173 -4.44 9.70 14.90
CA CYS A 173 -4.73 10.13 16.27
C CYS A 173 -5.28 11.57 16.25
N PHE A 174 -6.55 11.75 16.64
CA PHE A 174 -7.13 13.09 16.84
C PHE A 174 -7.00 13.59 18.29
N GLY A 175 -6.91 12.67 19.25
CA GLY A 175 -6.83 12.92 20.69
C GLY A 175 -7.26 11.66 21.45
N VAL A 176 -7.47 11.79 22.76
CA VAL A 176 -8.01 10.70 23.61
C VAL A 176 -9.37 10.25 23.10
N ASP A 177 -9.57 8.94 22.96
CA ASP A 177 -10.82 8.31 22.48
C ASP A 177 -11.35 8.87 21.14
N GLY A 178 -10.44 9.38 20.29
CA GLY A 178 -10.80 9.97 19.00
C GLY A 178 -11.34 11.41 19.07
N ALA A 179 -11.48 11.99 20.26
CA ALA A 179 -11.86 13.39 20.42
C ALA A 179 -10.77 14.32 19.88
N LYS A 180 -11.14 15.42 19.21
CA LYS A 180 -10.17 16.35 18.61
C LYS A 180 -9.44 17.16 19.68
N GLN A 181 -8.13 16.94 19.80
CA GLN A 181 -7.21 17.65 20.70
C GLN A 181 -5.97 18.09 19.91
N PRO A 182 -6.11 19.03 18.96
CA PRO A 182 -5.08 19.34 17.98
C PRO A 182 -3.77 19.77 18.65
N GLY A 183 -2.68 19.07 18.32
CA GLY A 183 -1.33 19.34 18.81
C GLY A 183 -1.06 18.92 20.25
N GLN A 184 -2.07 18.46 20.99
CA GLN A 184 -1.89 18.01 22.37
C GLN A 184 -1.26 16.61 22.40
N PRO A 185 -0.33 16.34 23.32
CA PRO A 185 0.22 15.02 23.53
C PRO A 185 -0.85 14.08 24.11
N VAL A 186 -0.86 12.85 23.61
CA VAL A 186 -1.76 11.76 24.00
C VAL A 186 -0.88 10.57 24.41
N PRO A 187 -0.81 10.24 25.70
CA PRO A 187 -0.07 9.07 26.17
C PRO A 187 -0.66 7.79 25.56
N ASP A 188 0.20 6.95 24.97
CA ASP A 188 -0.12 5.70 24.26
C ASP A 188 -1.62 5.32 24.19
N PRO A 189 -2.36 5.83 23.20
CA PRO A 189 -3.82 5.67 23.12
C PRO A 189 -4.26 4.26 22.72
N TYR A 190 -3.35 3.39 22.26
CA TYR A 190 -3.74 2.12 21.63
C TYR A 190 -3.15 0.88 22.30
N PHE A 191 -1.96 0.99 22.91
CA PHE A 191 -1.16 -0.18 23.29
C PHE A 191 -0.92 -0.32 24.80
N GLY A 192 -1.68 0.40 25.64
CA GLY A 192 -1.71 0.17 27.09
C GLY A 192 -0.39 0.45 27.81
N GLY A 193 0.36 1.44 27.33
CA GLY A 193 1.70 1.81 27.82
C GLY A 193 2.84 1.08 27.11
N ALA A 194 2.55 0.13 26.22
CA ALA A 194 3.57 -0.56 25.44
C ALA A 194 4.06 0.27 24.23
N GLY A 195 3.21 1.14 23.70
CA GLY A 195 3.45 1.95 22.51
C GLY A 195 3.95 3.37 22.79
N PRO A 196 4.16 4.18 21.75
CA PRO A 196 4.67 5.53 21.88
C PRO A 196 3.56 6.55 22.18
N GLU A 197 3.95 7.68 22.76
CA GLU A 197 3.13 8.89 22.78
C GLU A 197 2.78 9.36 21.36
N ARG A 198 1.57 9.92 21.21
CA ARG A 198 1.01 10.47 19.97
C ARG A 198 0.66 11.93 20.19
N ASN A 199 0.39 12.69 19.12
CA ASN A 199 -0.24 14.00 19.24
C ASN A 199 -1.57 14.02 18.49
N GLY A 200 -2.52 14.83 18.95
CA GLY A 200 -3.75 15.07 18.20
C GLY A 200 -3.49 15.76 16.85
N CYS A 201 -4.17 15.32 15.81
CA CYS A 201 -4.01 15.79 14.45
C CYS A 201 -4.31 17.29 14.31
N LEU A 202 -3.44 17.99 13.57
CA LEU A 202 -3.61 19.41 13.22
C LEU A 202 -4.43 19.63 11.95
N GLU A 203 -4.78 18.56 11.24
CA GLU A 203 -5.59 18.63 10.00
C GLU A 203 -4.98 19.54 8.94
N CYS A 204 -3.68 19.39 8.72
CA CYS A 204 -2.88 20.24 7.84
C CYS A 204 -2.75 19.72 6.39
N GLY A 205 -3.37 18.58 6.04
CA GLY A 205 -3.29 17.97 4.71
C GLY A 205 -1.93 17.33 4.35
N GLU A 206 -0.94 17.37 5.25
CA GLU A 206 0.45 16.96 4.97
C GLU A 206 0.67 15.43 5.04
N CYS A 207 -0.39 14.62 5.09
CA CYS A 207 -0.26 13.18 5.30
C CYS A 207 0.65 12.51 4.26
N MET A 208 0.56 12.95 3.00
CA MET A 208 1.31 12.36 1.89
C MET A 208 2.69 12.96 1.64
N THR A 209 3.06 14.04 2.34
CA THR A 209 4.46 14.55 2.37
C THR A 209 5.25 14.06 3.58
N GLY A 210 4.58 13.29 4.46
CA GLY A 210 5.13 12.79 5.72
C GLY A 210 4.64 13.66 6.87
N CYS A 211 3.90 13.04 7.81
CA CYS A 211 3.35 13.76 8.95
C CYS A 211 4.46 14.14 9.92
N ARG A 212 4.66 15.45 10.12
CA ARG A 212 5.68 16.01 11.02
C ARG A 212 5.21 16.24 12.45
N HIS A 213 3.97 15.86 12.73
CA HIS A 213 3.25 16.25 13.93
C HIS A 213 2.91 15.06 14.83
N ASN A 214 3.50 13.89 14.60
CA ASN A 214 3.29 12.69 15.40
C ASN A 214 1.81 12.20 15.51
N ALA A 215 0.92 12.68 14.62
CA ALA A 215 -0.51 12.31 14.65
C ALA A 215 -0.85 11.12 13.75
N LYS A 216 -0.16 10.98 12.62
CA LYS A 216 -0.42 9.92 11.64
C LYS A 216 0.07 8.57 12.15
N ASN A 217 -0.80 7.54 12.20
CA ASN A 217 -0.44 6.21 12.69
C ASN A 217 0.39 5.45 11.65
N THR A 218 1.63 5.88 11.45
CA THR A 218 2.62 5.17 10.62
C THR A 218 3.09 3.89 11.30
N LEU A 219 3.73 3.00 10.54
CA LEU A 219 4.20 1.73 11.08
C LEU A 219 5.29 1.86 12.16
N LEU A 220 6.03 2.98 12.19
CA LEU A 220 6.97 3.30 13.27
C LEU A 220 6.29 3.68 14.60
N LYS A 221 4.96 3.76 14.63
CA LYS A 221 4.19 4.17 15.80
C LYS A 221 3.27 3.04 16.30
N ASN A 222 3.35 1.86 15.67
CA ASN A 222 2.63 0.66 16.03
C ASN A 222 3.51 -0.59 15.85
N TYR A 223 3.31 -1.39 14.80
CA TYR A 223 3.98 -2.66 14.54
C TYR A 223 5.51 -2.60 14.64
N LEU A 224 6.19 -1.68 13.93
CA LEU A 224 7.65 -1.61 13.97
C LEU A 224 8.16 -1.10 15.32
N TYR A 225 7.44 -0.18 15.96
CA TYR A 225 7.79 0.31 17.29
C TYR A 225 7.82 -0.85 18.30
N LEU A 226 6.73 -1.64 18.31
CA LEU A 226 6.58 -2.77 19.20
C LEU A 226 7.57 -3.90 18.86
N ALA A 227 7.81 -4.14 17.57
CA ALA A 227 8.78 -5.15 17.12
C ALA A 227 10.19 -4.83 17.58
N GLU A 228 10.66 -3.58 17.40
CA GLU A 228 11.98 -3.14 17.85
C GLU A 228 12.10 -3.19 19.38
N LYS A 229 11.06 -2.74 20.10
CA LYS A 229 11.01 -2.83 21.57
C LYS A 229 11.06 -4.29 22.06
N ALA A 230 10.52 -5.23 21.29
CA ALA A 230 10.55 -6.67 21.57
C ALA A 230 11.84 -7.38 21.09
N GLY A 231 12.74 -6.67 20.38
CA GLY A 231 14.06 -7.18 19.98
C GLY A 231 14.26 -7.44 18.49
N ALA A 232 13.33 -7.06 17.61
CA ALA A 232 13.56 -7.10 16.17
C ALA A 232 14.61 -6.05 15.75
N GLU A 233 15.50 -6.41 14.82
CA GLU A 233 16.48 -5.48 14.25
C GLU A 233 15.95 -4.88 12.95
N ILE A 234 16.17 -3.59 12.71
CA ILE A 234 15.86 -2.93 11.43
C ILE A 234 17.11 -2.31 10.82
N ARG A 235 17.53 -2.85 9.65
CA ARG A 235 18.64 -2.35 8.84
C ARG A 235 18.14 -1.46 7.72
N GLU A 236 18.14 -0.16 7.96
CA GLU A 236 17.83 0.84 6.94
C GLU A 236 18.91 0.92 5.83
N ARG A 237 18.58 1.59 4.73
CA ARG A 237 19.47 1.84 3.57
C ARG A 237 20.16 0.60 3.04
N THR A 238 19.49 -0.54 3.10
CA THR A 238 19.99 -1.86 2.73
C THR A 238 19.10 -2.44 1.62
N THR A 239 19.64 -2.52 0.41
CA THR A 239 18.94 -3.07 -0.76
C THR A 239 19.32 -4.54 -0.95
N VAL A 240 18.32 -5.43 -0.97
CA VAL A 240 18.50 -6.83 -1.37
C VAL A 240 18.75 -6.93 -2.87
N ALA A 241 19.70 -7.76 -3.26
CA ALA A 241 20.07 -8.03 -4.65
C ALA A 241 19.72 -9.45 -5.09
N ALA A 242 19.85 -10.44 -4.22
CA ALA A 242 19.57 -11.84 -4.51
C ALA A 242 19.26 -12.62 -3.23
N ILE A 243 18.51 -13.71 -3.38
CA ILE A 243 18.17 -14.69 -2.34
C ILE A 243 18.52 -16.04 -2.93
N VAL A 244 19.40 -16.78 -2.27
CA VAL A 244 19.91 -18.06 -2.77
C VAL A 244 19.62 -19.14 -1.72
N PRO A 245 18.89 -20.21 -2.04
CA PRO A 245 18.68 -21.33 -1.13
C PRO A 245 20.02 -21.98 -0.76
N ARG A 246 20.20 -22.33 0.51
CA ARG A 246 21.38 -23.08 1.00
C ARG A 246 21.16 -24.59 0.88
N PRO A 247 22.19 -25.41 0.58
CA PRO A 247 22.07 -26.86 0.52
C PRO A 247 21.55 -27.49 1.82
N GLU A 248 22.02 -26.97 2.95
CA GLU A 248 21.63 -27.37 4.30
C GLU A 248 20.25 -26.81 4.70
N GLY A 249 19.69 -25.85 3.98
CA GLY A 249 18.42 -25.20 4.31
C GLY A 249 18.58 -23.77 4.81
N GLY A 250 17.51 -22.99 4.69
CA GLY A 250 17.58 -21.54 4.80
C GLY A 250 18.15 -20.88 3.55
N TYR A 251 18.57 -19.62 3.69
CA TYR A 251 18.89 -18.74 2.57
C TYR A 251 20.08 -17.83 2.85
N ASP A 252 20.89 -17.61 1.81
CA ASP A 252 21.86 -16.53 1.73
C ASP A 252 21.23 -15.34 1.02
N VAL A 253 21.11 -14.22 1.73
CA VAL A 253 20.53 -12.98 1.19
C VAL A 253 21.60 -11.94 0.96
N ARG A 254 21.90 -11.71 -0.33
CA ARG A 254 22.90 -10.74 -0.77
C ARG A 254 22.33 -9.33 -0.72
N THR A 255 22.96 -8.45 0.05
CA THR A 255 22.54 -7.05 0.26
C THR A 255 23.63 -6.07 -0.11
N HIS A 256 23.27 -4.80 -0.34
CA HIS A 256 24.22 -3.70 -0.52
C HIS A 256 23.61 -2.37 -0.06
N ARG A 257 24.45 -1.38 0.23
CA ARG A 257 23.98 -0.05 0.63
C ARG A 257 23.20 0.64 -0.49
N SER A 258 22.00 1.14 -0.19
CA SER A 258 21.14 1.83 -1.13
C SER A 258 21.80 3.06 -1.75
N GLY A 259 21.74 3.16 -3.08
CA GLY A 259 22.38 4.21 -3.86
C GLY A 259 23.85 3.95 -4.22
N LYS A 260 24.46 2.91 -3.66
CA LYS A 260 25.81 2.44 -4.04
C LYS A 260 25.72 1.22 -4.96
N SER A 261 26.87 0.86 -5.55
CA SER A 261 26.97 -0.31 -6.44
C SER A 261 26.91 -1.61 -5.63
N ALA A 262 26.25 -2.64 -6.19
CA ALA A 262 26.22 -3.98 -5.61
C ALA A 262 27.58 -4.71 -5.62
N ARG A 263 28.65 -4.10 -6.15
CA ARG A 263 30.02 -4.65 -6.11
C ARG A 263 30.56 -4.84 -4.69
N ARG A 264 30.06 -4.09 -3.71
CA ARG A 264 30.37 -4.27 -2.28
C ARG A 264 29.14 -4.82 -1.58
N SER A 265 28.82 -6.08 -1.88
CA SER A 265 27.70 -6.77 -1.26
C SER A 265 28.09 -7.43 0.07
N GLN A 266 27.13 -7.52 0.98
CA GLN A 266 27.20 -8.33 2.18
C GLN A 266 26.21 -9.49 2.05
N VAL A 267 26.38 -10.54 2.84
CA VAL A 267 25.46 -11.69 2.91
C VAL A 267 24.89 -11.72 4.31
N ILE A 268 23.58 -11.87 4.40
CA ILE A 268 22.85 -12.15 5.64
C ILE A 268 22.31 -13.57 5.53
N THR A 269 22.57 -14.41 6.52
CA THR A 269 22.07 -15.78 6.55
C THR A 269 20.78 -15.86 7.37
N ALA A 270 19.76 -16.52 6.84
CA ALA A 270 18.48 -16.66 7.54
C ALA A 270 17.82 -18.01 7.29
N GLY A 271 17.14 -18.55 8.31
CA GLY A 271 16.38 -19.80 8.19
C GLY A 271 15.14 -19.65 7.30
N GLN A 272 14.49 -18.48 7.36
CA GLN A 272 13.29 -18.15 6.60
C GLN A 272 13.42 -16.73 6.02
N VAL A 273 12.84 -16.50 4.84
CA VAL A 273 12.85 -15.18 4.20
C VAL A 273 11.42 -14.77 3.85
N VAL A 274 11.04 -13.56 4.26
CA VAL A 274 9.71 -13.01 4.00
C VAL A 274 9.82 -11.79 3.08
N MET A 275 9.22 -11.90 1.89
CA MET A 275 9.16 -10.82 0.91
C MET A 275 8.06 -9.83 1.28
N ALA A 276 8.47 -8.59 1.58
CA ALA A 276 7.58 -7.47 1.88
C ALA A 276 8.06 -6.16 1.23
N ALA A 277 8.69 -6.24 0.06
CA ALA A 277 9.38 -5.14 -0.61
C ALA A 277 8.44 -4.18 -1.36
N GLY A 278 7.13 -4.32 -1.12
CA GLY A 278 6.07 -3.71 -1.90
C GLY A 278 5.88 -4.46 -3.22
N THR A 279 4.68 -4.40 -3.79
CA THR A 279 4.29 -5.14 -4.99
C THR A 279 5.34 -5.10 -6.10
N TRP A 280 5.81 -3.90 -6.45
CA TRP A 280 6.86 -3.73 -7.46
C TRP A 280 8.19 -4.37 -7.04
N GLY A 281 8.65 -4.10 -5.81
CA GLY A 281 9.96 -4.55 -5.33
C GLY A 281 10.04 -6.07 -5.24
N THR A 282 8.98 -6.69 -4.74
CA THR A 282 8.84 -8.14 -4.64
C THR A 282 8.87 -8.78 -6.03
N GLN A 283 8.08 -8.27 -6.98
CA GLN A 283 8.09 -8.79 -8.36
C GLN A 283 9.43 -8.53 -9.07
N GLU A 284 10.08 -7.37 -8.87
CA GLU A 284 11.40 -7.04 -9.44
C GLU A 284 12.47 -8.04 -8.97
N LEU A 285 12.46 -8.38 -7.68
CA LEU A 285 13.36 -9.35 -7.08
C LEU A 285 13.09 -10.78 -7.57
N LEU A 286 11.84 -11.25 -7.49
CA LEU A 286 11.49 -12.62 -7.86
C LEU A 286 11.69 -12.90 -9.36
N HIS A 287 11.31 -11.98 -10.25
CA HIS A 287 11.63 -12.14 -11.68
C HIS A 287 13.14 -12.07 -11.95
N GLY A 288 13.87 -11.29 -11.17
CA GLY A 288 15.33 -11.28 -11.17
C GLY A 288 15.90 -12.66 -10.87
N MET A 289 15.49 -13.24 -9.74
CA MET A 289 15.98 -14.51 -9.22
C MET A 289 15.53 -15.72 -10.08
N GLN A 290 14.33 -15.66 -10.66
CA GLN A 290 13.88 -16.66 -11.64
C GLN A 290 14.78 -16.66 -12.87
N ARG A 291 15.19 -15.47 -13.35
CA ARG A 291 16.01 -15.33 -14.55
C ARG A 291 17.49 -15.64 -14.32
N SER A 292 18.04 -15.31 -13.15
CA SER A 292 19.42 -15.66 -12.82
C SER A 292 19.59 -17.16 -12.53
N GLY A 293 18.49 -17.87 -12.25
CA GLY A 293 18.52 -19.26 -11.80
C GLY A 293 18.71 -19.42 -10.30
N ASP A 294 18.71 -18.32 -9.53
CA ASP A 294 18.81 -18.35 -8.05
C ASP A 294 17.54 -18.99 -7.44
N LEU A 295 16.37 -18.79 -8.05
CA LEU A 295 15.09 -19.40 -7.63
C LEU A 295 14.39 -20.08 -8.82
N PRO A 296 14.91 -21.22 -9.33
CA PRO A 296 14.51 -21.78 -10.62
C PRO A 296 13.12 -22.43 -10.61
N ARG A 297 12.63 -22.83 -9.42
CA ARG A 297 11.31 -23.48 -9.24
C ARG A 297 10.15 -22.50 -8.98
N LEU A 298 10.37 -21.19 -9.16
CA LEU A 298 9.29 -20.22 -9.02
C LEU A 298 8.17 -20.51 -10.02
N SER A 299 6.92 -20.44 -9.56
CA SER A 299 5.73 -20.66 -10.38
C SER A 299 5.75 -19.80 -11.66
N LYS A 300 5.22 -20.39 -12.74
CA LYS A 300 4.99 -19.68 -14.00
C LYS A 300 3.88 -18.61 -13.90
N ARG A 301 3.13 -18.59 -12.80
CA ARG A 301 2.12 -17.57 -12.46
C ARG A 301 2.73 -16.26 -11.92
N LEU A 302 4.04 -16.20 -11.71
CA LEU A 302 4.71 -14.96 -11.30
C LEU A 302 4.43 -13.82 -12.29
N GLY A 303 3.95 -12.69 -11.77
CA GLY A 303 3.56 -11.50 -12.51
C GLY A 303 2.11 -11.49 -13.01
N TYR A 304 1.38 -12.62 -12.95
CA TYR A 304 -0.04 -12.68 -13.32
C TYR A 304 -0.94 -12.01 -12.28
N LEU A 305 -2.11 -11.56 -12.73
CA LEU A 305 -3.09 -10.85 -11.90
C LEU A 305 -2.47 -9.65 -11.17
N THR A 306 -1.50 -8.97 -11.81
CA THR A 306 -1.05 -7.68 -11.31
C THR A 306 -2.12 -6.65 -11.65
N ARG A 307 -2.52 -5.82 -10.70
CA ARG A 307 -3.63 -4.87 -10.85
C ARG A 307 -3.18 -3.46 -10.48
N THR A 308 -3.91 -2.48 -11.01
CA THR A 308 -3.73 -1.06 -10.73
C THR A 308 -4.93 -0.50 -9.94
N ASN A 309 -5.68 -1.39 -9.26
CA ASN A 309 -6.94 -1.12 -8.57
C ASN A 309 -8.00 -0.41 -9.46
N SER A 310 -7.89 -0.59 -10.78
CA SER A 310 -8.65 0.14 -11.80
C SER A 310 -8.67 1.66 -11.57
N GLU A 311 -7.54 2.22 -11.12
CA GLU A 311 -7.48 3.56 -10.59
C GLU A 311 -7.36 4.65 -11.66
N ALA A 312 -8.02 5.78 -11.43
CA ALA A 312 -7.77 7.03 -12.12
C ALA A 312 -7.57 8.17 -11.10
N LEU A 313 -6.57 9.00 -11.36
CA LEU A 313 -6.26 10.19 -10.56
C LEU A 313 -6.58 11.44 -11.38
N CYS A 314 -7.75 12.00 -11.13
CA CYS A 314 -8.25 13.21 -11.77
C CYS A 314 -8.35 14.33 -10.74
N ALA A 315 -8.55 15.58 -11.16
CA ALA A 315 -8.66 16.69 -10.23
C ALA A 315 -9.52 17.84 -10.77
N SER A 316 -10.09 18.59 -9.85
CA SER A 316 -10.70 19.90 -10.11
C SER A 316 -9.90 20.97 -9.40
N SER A 317 -9.58 22.06 -10.11
CA SER A 317 -8.83 23.18 -9.53
C SER A 317 -9.59 24.48 -9.80
N THR A 318 -9.76 25.34 -8.81
CA THR A 318 -10.40 26.65 -9.03
C THR A 318 -9.60 27.46 -10.05
N LYS A 319 -10.28 28.37 -10.76
CA LYS A 319 -9.58 29.38 -11.56
C LYS A 319 -8.68 30.23 -10.65
N MET A 320 -7.54 30.65 -11.18
CA MET A 320 -6.54 31.43 -10.43
C MET A 320 -7.08 32.69 -9.77
N ARG A 321 -8.09 33.35 -10.37
CA ARG A 321 -8.76 34.52 -9.80
C ARG A 321 -9.57 34.22 -8.53
N ASN A 322 -9.93 32.95 -8.30
CA ASN A 322 -10.72 32.47 -7.17
C ASN A 322 -9.86 31.59 -6.23
N LYS A 323 -8.53 31.75 -6.25
CA LYS A 323 -7.62 30.90 -5.48
C LYS A 323 -7.85 30.94 -3.96
N ASP A 324 -8.42 32.02 -3.45
CA ASP A 324 -8.65 32.26 -2.02
C ASP A 324 -10.13 32.02 -1.62
N GLN A 325 -10.97 31.54 -2.54
CA GLN A 325 -12.40 31.33 -2.29
C GLN A 325 -12.68 30.12 -1.37
N TYR A 326 -11.83 29.10 -1.44
CA TYR A 326 -11.99 27.85 -0.71
C TYR A 326 -10.69 27.50 0.02
N ASP A 327 -10.85 26.73 1.09
CA ASP A 327 -9.74 26.08 1.78
C ASP A 327 -9.80 24.56 1.55
N PHE A 328 -9.29 24.10 0.41
CA PHE A 328 -9.26 22.65 0.10
C PHE A 328 -8.07 21.90 0.69
N HIS A 329 -7.15 22.59 1.36
CA HIS A 329 -5.99 21.95 1.99
C HIS A 329 -6.23 21.60 3.47
N HIS A 330 -7.19 22.24 4.14
CA HIS A 330 -7.59 21.91 5.51
C HIS A 330 -8.22 20.50 5.61
N GLY A 331 -7.87 19.76 6.65
CA GLY A 331 -8.31 18.38 6.89
C GLY A 331 -7.17 17.37 6.89
N VAL A 332 -7.51 16.12 7.17
CA VAL A 332 -6.65 14.98 6.77
C VAL A 332 -6.64 14.84 5.25
N ALA A 333 -5.71 14.04 4.69
CA ALA A 333 -5.58 13.92 3.24
C ALA A 333 -6.86 13.45 2.52
N ILE A 334 -7.64 12.56 3.15
CA ILE A 334 -8.93 12.05 2.66
C ILE A 334 -9.92 12.05 3.83
N THR A 335 -11.05 12.74 3.67
CA THR A 335 -12.04 12.98 4.74
C THR A 335 -13.35 12.22 4.54
N SER A 336 -13.73 11.97 3.29
CA SER A 336 -14.99 11.32 2.94
C SER A 336 -14.83 10.42 1.71
N SER A 337 -15.94 9.80 1.28
CA SER A 337 -16.04 9.14 -0.01
C SER A 337 -17.48 9.05 -0.50
N ILE A 338 -17.66 8.72 -1.77
CA ILE A 338 -18.95 8.44 -2.42
C ILE A 338 -18.85 7.20 -3.30
N HIS A 339 -20.00 6.57 -3.60
CA HIS A 339 -20.11 5.51 -4.61
C HIS A 339 -21.09 5.95 -5.70
N PRO A 340 -20.61 6.49 -6.84
CA PRO A 340 -21.47 6.91 -7.93
C PRO A 340 -22.25 5.77 -8.59
N ASP A 341 -21.72 4.55 -8.49
CA ASP A 341 -22.31 3.32 -8.99
C ASP A 341 -21.84 2.14 -8.10
N PRO A 342 -22.36 0.91 -8.29
CA PRO A 342 -22.01 -0.23 -7.43
C PRO A 342 -20.55 -0.68 -7.48
N VAL A 343 -19.77 -0.26 -8.49
CA VAL A 343 -18.39 -0.73 -8.71
C VAL A 343 -17.35 0.36 -8.56
N THR A 344 -17.76 1.64 -8.49
CA THR A 344 -16.86 2.80 -8.44
C THR A 344 -16.88 3.45 -7.07
N HIS A 345 -15.69 3.63 -6.49
CA HIS A 345 -15.47 4.35 -5.23
C HIS A 345 -14.63 5.60 -5.50
N ILE A 346 -15.08 6.76 -5.00
CA ILE A 346 -14.37 8.04 -5.20
C ILE A 346 -14.09 8.72 -3.87
N GLU A 347 -12.84 9.13 -3.69
CA GLU A 347 -12.35 9.82 -2.51
C GLU A 347 -11.76 11.20 -2.88
N PRO A 348 -12.16 12.30 -2.21
CA PRO A 348 -11.46 13.58 -2.34
C PRO A 348 -10.11 13.53 -1.63
N VAL A 349 -9.04 13.73 -2.37
CA VAL A 349 -7.66 13.75 -1.89
C VAL A 349 -7.13 15.19 -1.92
N ARG A 350 -6.44 15.58 -0.84
CA ARG A 350 -5.72 16.87 -0.74
C ARG A 350 -4.27 16.69 -0.34
N TYR A 351 -3.48 17.72 -0.63
CA TYR A 351 -2.14 17.88 -0.11
C TYR A 351 -2.07 19.11 0.80
N GLY A 352 -1.10 19.13 1.72
CA GLY A 352 -0.81 20.30 2.54
C GLY A 352 -0.11 21.41 1.74
N LYS A 353 -0.07 22.62 2.32
CA LYS A 353 0.55 23.81 1.70
C LYS A 353 1.97 23.55 1.22
N GLY A 354 2.34 24.17 0.10
CA GLY A 354 3.68 24.01 -0.50
C GLY A 354 3.90 22.69 -1.24
N SER A 355 2.88 21.85 -1.40
CA SER A 355 2.99 20.58 -2.14
C SER A 355 2.87 20.70 -3.67
N GLY A 356 3.08 21.91 -4.21
CA GLY A 356 2.88 22.25 -5.63
C GLY A 356 3.59 21.36 -6.66
N LEU A 357 4.73 20.73 -6.33
CA LEU A 357 5.42 19.81 -7.26
C LEU A 357 4.49 18.69 -7.74
N MET A 358 3.57 18.21 -6.89
CA MET A 358 2.62 17.15 -7.25
C MET A 358 1.62 17.60 -8.32
N GLY A 359 1.34 18.90 -8.41
CA GLY A 359 0.52 19.48 -9.47
C GLY A 359 1.13 19.33 -10.88
N MET A 360 2.45 19.12 -11.00
CA MET A 360 3.10 18.85 -12.29
C MET A 360 2.72 17.47 -12.89
N LEU A 361 2.12 16.59 -12.09
CA LEU A 361 1.59 15.30 -12.56
C LEU A 361 0.20 15.43 -13.19
N LEU A 362 -0.38 16.62 -13.21
CA LEU A 362 -1.69 16.90 -13.78
C LEU A 362 -1.60 17.73 -15.06
N THR A 363 -2.58 17.51 -15.94
CA THR A 363 -2.77 18.22 -17.20
C THR A 363 -4.27 18.38 -17.48
N LEU A 364 -4.63 19.09 -18.55
CA LEU A 364 -6.04 19.24 -18.96
C LEU A 364 -6.72 17.88 -19.15
N MET A 365 -7.86 17.69 -18.49
CA MET A 365 -8.65 16.48 -18.63
C MET A 365 -9.03 16.29 -20.10
N THR A 366 -8.71 15.12 -20.64
CA THR A 366 -9.04 14.75 -22.01
C THR A 366 -9.61 13.35 -21.97
N ASP A 367 -10.89 13.16 -22.29
CA ASP A 367 -11.48 11.81 -22.30
C ASP A 367 -10.76 10.90 -23.29
N GLY A 368 -10.71 9.61 -22.98
CA GLY A 368 -10.29 8.59 -23.93
C GLY A 368 -11.39 8.26 -24.94
N GLY A 369 -11.15 7.19 -25.72
CA GLY A 369 -12.06 6.72 -26.76
C GLY A 369 -12.01 7.53 -28.07
N GLY A 370 -12.81 7.08 -29.05
CA GLY A 370 -12.87 7.66 -30.39
C GLY A 370 -11.73 7.26 -31.33
N ARG A 371 -11.79 7.71 -32.58
CA ARG A 371 -10.76 7.43 -33.62
C ARG A 371 -9.54 8.36 -33.54
N THR A 372 -9.70 9.54 -32.94
CA THR A 372 -8.63 10.54 -32.86
C THR A 372 -7.69 10.22 -31.68
N PRO A 373 -6.37 10.16 -31.90
CA PRO A 373 -5.39 9.99 -30.83
C PRO A 373 -5.60 11.00 -29.68
N ARG A 374 -5.48 10.53 -28.44
CA ARG A 374 -5.77 11.33 -27.24
C ARG A 374 -4.89 12.58 -27.12
N TRP A 375 -3.63 12.52 -27.56
CA TRP A 375 -2.73 13.67 -27.60
C TRP A 375 -3.18 14.78 -28.56
N LEU A 376 -3.83 14.45 -29.68
CA LEU A 376 -4.42 15.44 -30.59
C LEU A 376 -5.68 16.09 -29.98
N ARG A 377 -6.50 15.29 -29.29
CA ARG A 377 -7.66 15.82 -28.55
C ARG A 377 -7.21 16.75 -27.42
N TRP A 378 -6.15 16.38 -26.71
CA TRP A 378 -5.52 17.20 -25.69
C TRP A 378 -4.99 18.52 -26.27
N LEU A 379 -4.33 18.50 -27.43
CA LEU A 379 -3.92 19.73 -28.12
C LEU A 379 -5.14 20.61 -28.45
N GLY A 380 -6.24 20.01 -28.90
CA GLY A 380 -7.50 20.70 -29.10
C GLY A 380 -8.10 21.30 -27.82
N GLN A 381 -7.91 20.66 -26.65
CA GLN A 381 -8.32 21.22 -25.35
C GLN A 381 -7.40 22.38 -24.94
N ALA A 382 -6.09 22.23 -25.12
CA ALA A 382 -5.10 23.27 -24.88
C ALA A 382 -5.38 24.55 -25.68
N LEU A 383 -5.75 24.40 -26.96
CA LEU A 383 -6.10 25.53 -27.84
C LEU A 383 -7.45 26.19 -27.45
N ARG A 384 -8.44 25.42 -26.98
CA ARG A 384 -9.75 25.94 -26.55
C ARG A 384 -9.71 26.59 -25.17
N HIS A 385 -8.82 26.13 -24.30
CA HIS A 385 -8.74 26.55 -22.91
C HIS A 385 -7.32 26.95 -22.49
N PRO A 386 -6.67 27.91 -23.17
CA PRO A 386 -5.28 28.28 -22.90
C PRO A 386 -5.07 28.77 -21.47
N GLY A 387 -6.05 29.49 -20.89
CA GLY A 387 -5.98 29.93 -19.49
C GLY A 387 -5.97 28.79 -18.48
N LEU A 388 -6.70 27.69 -18.74
CA LEU A 388 -6.69 26.51 -17.87
C LEU A 388 -5.38 25.74 -17.97
N LEU A 389 -4.76 25.72 -19.16
CA LEU A 389 -3.42 25.15 -19.35
C LEU A 389 -2.35 25.98 -18.64
N VAL A 390 -2.35 27.31 -18.81
CA VAL A 390 -1.41 28.20 -18.11
C VAL A 390 -1.56 28.06 -16.60
N SER A 391 -2.80 27.88 -16.11
CA SER A 391 -3.10 27.63 -14.70
C SER A 391 -2.40 26.37 -14.13
N THR A 392 -2.09 25.34 -14.92
CA THR A 392 -1.37 24.15 -14.40
C THR A 392 0.08 24.46 -14.04
N ILE A 393 0.68 25.49 -14.64
CA ILE A 393 2.07 25.89 -14.40
C ILE A 393 2.11 27.10 -13.47
N ALA A 394 1.42 28.19 -13.83
CA ALA A 394 1.43 29.43 -13.07
C ALA A 394 0.77 29.28 -11.68
N GLY A 395 -0.12 28.29 -11.53
CA GLY A 395 -0.83 28.04 -10.27
C GLY A 395 -0.24 26.93 -9.41
N LEU A 396 1.01 26.51 -9.65
CA LEU A 396 1.68 25.49 -8.81
C LEU A 396 1.93 26.00 -7.37
N GLY A 397 2.12 27.31 -7.18
CA GLY A 397 2.35 27.92 -5.87
C GLY A 397 1.16 27.82 -4.91
N SER A 398 -0.06 27.86 -5.46
CA SER A 398 -1.32 27.77 -4.70
C SER A 398 -2.12 26.50 -5.04
N TRP A 399 -1.47 25.49 -5.62
CA TRP A 399 -2.15 24.29 -6.10
C TRP A 399 -2.84 23.48 -5.00
N PRO A 400 -2.21 23.21 -3.83
CA PRO A 400 -2.87 22.49 -2.74
C PRO A 400 -4.15 23.16 -2.22
N GLU A 401 -4.15 24.48 -2.13
CA GLU A 401 -5.24 25.28 -1.55
C GLU A 401 -6.49 25.29 -2.44
N ARG A 402 -6.30 25.13 -3.75
CA ARG A 402 -7.34 25.33 -4.76
C ARG A 402 -7.80 24.05 -5.47
N THR A 403 -7.22 22.90 -5.14
CA THR A 403 -7.42 21.65 -5.90
C THR A 403 -8.03 20.55 -5.05
N ILE A 404 -9.09 19.93 -5.55
CA ILE A 404 -9.63 18.66 -5.07
C ILE A 404 -9.19 17.58 -6.07
N ILE A 405 -8.41 16.62 -5.63
CA ILE A 405 -8.08 15.44 -6.43
C ILE A 405 -9.17 14.40 -6.18
N ALA A 406 -9.69 13.77 -7.23
CA ALA A 406 -10.56 12.62 -7.13
C ALA A 406 -9.72 11.36 -7.35
N LEU A 407 -9.54 10.58 -6.28
CA LEU A 407 -9.06 9.21 -6.36
C LEU A 407 -10.24 8.32 -6.73
N VAL A 408 -10.24 7.80 -7.94
CA VAL A 408 -11.29 6.94 -8.47
C VAL A 408 -10.77 5.51 -8.50
N MET A 409 -11.48 4.58 -7.89
CA MET A 409 -11.13 3.15 -7.85
C MET A 409 -12.34 2.33 -8.32
N GLN A 410 -12.10 1.19 -8.97
CA GLN A 410 -13.19 0.30 -9.37
C GLN A 410 -12.92 -1.16 -8.99
N THR A 411 -13.98 -1.92 -8.72
CA THR A 411 -13.92 -3.37 -8.46
C THR A 411 -13.86 -4.23 -9.73
N ASN A 412 -13.68 -3.63 -10.90
CA ASN A 412 -13.68 -4.35 -12.18
C ASN A 412 -12.57 -5.41 -12.23
N ASP A 413 -12.87 -6.56 -12.84
CA ASP A 413 -11.87 -7.61 -13.04
C ASP A 413 -10.98 -7.27 -14.23
N ASN A 414 -9.98 -6.44 -13.99
CA ASN A 414 -8.93 -6.11 -14.95
C ASN A 414 -7.54 -6.31 -14.34
N SER A 415 -6.62 -6.84 -15.15
CA SER A 415 -5.26 -7.07 -14.74
C SER A 415 -4.28 -6.91 -15.89
N ILE A 416 -3.02 -6.71 -15.50
CA ILE A 416 -1.86 -6.81 -16.36
C ILE A 416 -1.03 -8.03 -15.95
N THR A 417 -0.26 -8.55 -16.90
CA THR A 417 0.84 -9.46 -16.58
C THR A 417 2.15 -8.68 -16.58
N VAL A 418 2.80 -8.65 -15.44
CA VAL A 418 4.17 -8.12 -15.30
C VAL A 418 5.16 -9.19 -15.75
N LEU A 419 6.17 -8.76 -16.49
CA LEU A 419 7.19 -9.62 -17.06
C LEU A 419 8.56 -8.95 -17.00
N PRO A 420 9.66 -9.73 -16.95
CA PRO A 420 11.00 -9.17 -17.07
C PRO A 420 11.26 -8.73 -18.52
N LYS A 421 11.69 -7.48 -18.69
CA LYS A 421 12.21 -6.95 -19.97
C LYS A 421 13.66 -7.40 -20.17
N LYS A 422 13.96 -7.98 -21.33
CA LYS A 422 15.34 -8.28 -21.74
C LYS A 422 16.11 -6.97 -21.94
N GLY A 423 16.96 -6.60 -20.99
CA GLY A 423 17.92 -5.49 -21.16
C GLY A 423 19.11 -5.91 -22.04
N ARG A 424 19.71 -4.94 -22.75
CA ARG A 424 21.06 -5.10 -23.32
C ARG A 424 22.04 -5.23 -22.14
N ALA A 425 22.80 -6.34 -22.09
CA ALA A 425 23.82 -6.67 -21.08
C ALA A 425 23.39 -7.17 -19.68
N GLY A 426 22.27 -7.91 -19.55
CA GLY A 426 22.08 -8.97 -18.53
C GLY A 426 22.12 -8.65 -17.02
N ARG A 427 22.45 -7.42 -16.58
CA ARG A 427 22.81 -7.13 -15.17
C ARG A 427 21.69 -6.56 -14.29
N ARG A 428 20.49 -6.29 -14.82
CA ARG A 428 19.32 -5.88 -14.01
C ARG A 428 18.00 -6.20 -14.70
N THR A 429 17.08 -6.84 -13.98
CA THR A 429 15.70 -7.03 -14.45
C THR A 429 15.00 -5.68 -14.42
N ARG A 430 14.58 -5.19 -15.59
CA ARG A 430 13.57 -4.13 -15.68
C ARG A 430 12.23 -4.80 -15.88
N LEU A 431 11.18 -4.31 -15.24
CA LEU A 431 9.83 -4.83 -15.46
C LEU A 431 9.20 -4.16 -16.69
N THR A 432 8.32 -4.90 -17.37
CA THR A 432 7.39 -4.41 -18.38
C THR A 432 6.04 -5.07 -18.12
N SER A 433 4.98 -4.52 -18.72
CA SER A 433 3.63 -5.07 -18.66
C SER A 433 3.12 -5.46 -20.05
N LYS A 434 2.08 -6.30 -20.04
CA LYS A 434 1.15 -6.55 -21.14
C LYS A 434 -0.25 -6.74 -20.56
N GLN A 435 -1.28 -6.70 -21.39
CA GLN A 435 -2.64 -7.05 -20.98
C GLN A 435 -2.68 -8.43 -20.31
N GLY A 436 -3.37 -8.50 -19.17
CA GLY A 436 -3.54 -9.71 -18.37
C GLY A 436 -4.91 -10.34 -18.55
N HIS A 437 -5.41 -10.97 -17.49
CA HIS A 437 -6.75 -11.54 -17.41
C HIS A 437 -7.82 -10.46 -17.29
N GLY A 438 -9.03 -10.78 -17.73
CA GLY A 438 -10.19 -9.92 -17.64
C GLY A 438 -10.17 -8.79 -18.68
N GLU A 439 -10.86 -7.71 -18.35
CA GLU A 439 -10.98 -6.55 -19.24
C GLU A 439 -9.66 -5.78 -19.35
N PRO A 440 -9.45 -5.03 -20.45
CA PRO A 440 -8.36 -4.07 -20.51
C PRO A 440 -8.43 -3.08 -19.35
N ASN A 441 -7.29 -2.82 -18.71
CA ASN A 441 -7.23 -1.77 -17.68
C ASN A 441 -7.73 -0.44 -18.29
N PRO A 442 -8.66 0.25 -17.61
CA PRO A 442 -9.21 1.49 -18.12
C PRO A 442 -8.08 2.51 -18.27
N THR A 443 -8.01 3.14 -19.45
CA THR A 443 -7.08 4.25 -19.69
C THR A 443 -7.63 5.58 -19.19
N TRP A 444 -8.92 5.59 -18.81
CA TRP A 444 -9.67 6.65 -18.15
C TRP A 444 -10.99 6.05 -17.61
N VAL A 445 -11.60 6.70 -16.62
CA VAL A 445 -12.85 6.24 -16.00
C VAL A 445 -13.97 7.27 -16.25
N PRO A 446 -14.98 6.96 -17.09
CA PRO A 446 -15.99 7.94 -17.51
C PRO A 446 -16.77 8.59 -16.37
N VAL A 447 -17.30 7.78 -15.44
CA VAL A 447 -18.03 8.26 -14.27
C VAL A 447 -17.15 9.13 -13.36
N GLY A 448 -15.87 8.79 -13.23
CA GLY A 448 -14.88 9.60 -12.50
C GLY A 448 -14.69 10.98 -13.14
N ASN A 449 -14.58 11.02 -14.48
CA ASN A 449 -14.46 12.29 -15.21
C ASN A 449 -15.75 13.13 -15.12
N GLU A 450 -16.92 12.49 -15.09
CA GLU A 450 -18.20 13.17 -14.87
C GLU A 450 -18.26 13.84 -13.49
N VAL A 451 -17.94 13.09 -12.43
CA VAL A 451 -17.88 13.63 -11.05
C VAL A 451 -16.92 14.81 -10.98
N VAL A 452 -15.71 14.69 -11.55
CA VAL A 452 -14.73 15.79 -11.59
C VAL A 452 -15.24 17.01 -12.36
N ARG A 453 -15.96 16.83 -13.47
CA ARG A 453 -16.57 17.97 -14.17
C ARG A 453 -17.64 18.65 -13.34
N ASN A 454 -18.44 17.90 -12.59
CA ASN A 454 -19.47 18.47 -11.73
C ASN A 454 -18.84 19.24 -10.55
N ILE A 455 -17.78 18.70 -9.93
CA ILE A 455 -16.94 19.43 -8.97
C ILE A 455 -16.41 20.73 -9.60
N SER A 456 -15.80 20.64 -10.80
CA SER A 456 -15.22 21.79 -11.50
C SER A 456 -16.24 22.89 -11.79
N LYS A 457 -17.47 22.55 -12.18
CA LYS A 457 -18.56 23.52 -12.36
C LYS A 457 -18.89 24.24 -11.06
N ARG A 458 -18.97 23.50 -9.95
CA ARG A 458 -19.37 24.02 -8.64
C ARG A 458 -18.34 24.98 -8.04
N ILE A 459 -17.06 24.75 -8.30
CA ILE A 459 -15.96 25.57 -7.77
C ILE A 459 -15.49 26.68 -8.73
N ASP A 460 -16.21 26.96 -9.83
CA ASP A 460 -15.77 27.83 -10.93
C ASP A 460 -14.33 27.52 -11.38
N GLY A 461 -14.06 26.24 -11.66
CA GLY A 461 -12.74 25.67 -11.89
C GLY A 461 -12.55 25.01 -13.24
N GLY A 462 -11.39 24.35 -13.40
CA GLY A 462 -11.05 23.50 -14.52
C GLY A 462 -10.88 22.04 -14.10
N SER A 463 -11.15 21.13 -15.04
CA SER A 463 -10.96 19.69 -14.87
C SER A 463 -9.61 19.23 -15.41
N TYR A 464 -8.93 18.41 -14.63
CA TYR A 464 -7.58 17.93 -14.88
C TYR A 464 -7.51 16.41 -14.74
N SER A 465 -6.61 15.78 -15.47
CA SER A 465 -6.29 14.34 -15.40
C SER A 465 -4.77 14.16 -15.26
N SER A 466 -4.32 12.93 -15.02
CA SER A 466 -2.88 12.65 -14.94
C SER A 466 -2.17 12.93 -16.28
N THR A 467 -0.92 13.39 -16.25
CA THR A 467 -0.15 13.70 -17.48
C THR A 467 0.08 12.47 -18.36
N GLY A 468 0.22 11.28 -17.77
CA GLY A 468 0.39 10.03 -18.51
C GLY A 468 -0.82 9.65 -19.37
N GLU A 469 -2.02 10.10 -19.01
CA GLU A 469 -3.25 9.80 -19.73
C GLU A 469 -3.27 10.37 -21.16
N ILE A 470 -2.50 11.42 -21.46
CA ILE A 470 -2.28 11.93 -22.83
C ILE A 470 -1.85 10.80 -23.78
N PHE A 471 -1.09 9.83 -23.24
CA PHE A 471 -0.55 8.69 -23.96
C PHE A 471 -1.22 7.37 -23.57
N ASN A 472 -2.39 7.40 -22.92
CA ASN A 472 -3.12 6.24 -22.40
C ASN A 472 -2.34 5.45 -21.32
N ILE A 473 -1.55 6.15 -20.51
CA ILE A 473 -0.79 5.59 -19.39
C ILE A 473 -1.38 6.13 -18.09
N PRO A 474 -2.36 5.45 -17.46
CA PRO A 474 -2.94 5.89 -16.20
C PRO A 474 -1.90 5.94 -15.07
N MET A 475 -2.26 6.62 -13.98
CA MET A 475 -1.47 6.71 -12.75
C MET A 475 -2.22 6.03 -11.61
N THR A 476 -1.51 5.23 -10.81
CA THR A 476 -2.07 4.51 -9.65
C THR A 476 -1.18 4.66 -8.43
N ALA A 477 -1.81 4.84 -7.27
CA ALA A 477 -1.18 4.66 -5.96
C ALA A 477 -1.27 3.21 -5.46
N HIS A 478 -2.13 2.39 -6.08
CA HIS A 478 -2.47 1.04 -5.62
C HIS A 478 -2.06 -0.04 -6.64
N PHE A 479 -0.76 -0.25 -6.77
CA PHE A 479 -0.21 -1.36 -7.55
C PHE A 479 -0.21 -2.66 -6.72
N LEU A 480 -0.93 -3.69 -7.18
CA LEU A 480 -1.25 -4.90 -6.40
C LEU A 480 -1.05 -6.18 -7.22
N GLY A 481 -0.97 -7.33 -6.57
CA GLY A 481 -0.91 -8.65 -7.21
C GLY A 481 0.44 -8.98 -7.87
N GLY A 482 0.46 -10.05 -8.66
CA GLY A 482 1.68 -10.59 -9.27
C GLY A 482 2.30 -11.78 -8.51
N CYS A 483 1.89 -12.03 -7.28
CA CYS A 483 2.16 -13.27 -6.54
C CYS A 483 0.86 -13.85 -5.98
N PRO A 484 -0.11 -14.22 -6.84
CA PRO A 484 -1.45 -14.63 -6.38
C PRO A 484 -1.40 -15.90 -5.54
N ILE A 485 -2.32 -15.98 -4.58
CA ILE A 485 -2.62 -17.16 -3.77
C ILE A 485 -3.27 -18.21 -4.67
N GLY A 486 -2.77 -19.43 -4.62
CA GLY A 486 -3.35 -20.59 -5.30
C GLY A 486 -3.05 -21.89 -4.57
N ASP A 487 -3.85 -22.92 -4.86
CA ASP A 487 -3.74 -24.26 -4.29
C ASP A 487 -2.58 -25.09 -4.88
N SER A 488 -1.99 -24.65 -6.00
CA SER A 488 -0.86 -25.33 -6.62
C SER A 488 0.13 -24.38 -7.32
N THR A 489 1.24 -24.93 -7.80
CA THR A 489 2.22 -24.22 -8.64
C THR A 489 1.65 -23.71 -9.96
N GLU A 490 0.57 -24.31 -10.45
CA GLU A 490 -0.08 -23.98 -11.72
C GLU A 490 -1.07 -22.83 -11.57
N THR A 491 -1.68 -22.68 -10.38
CA THR A 491 -2.76 -21.72 -10.12
C THR A 491 -2.26 -20.47 -9.37
N GLY A 492 -1.21 -20.59 -8.54
CA GLY A 492 -0.66 -19.50 -7.74
C GLY A 492 0.87 -19.47 -7.66
N VAL A 493 1.39 -18.40 -7.05
CA VAL A 493 2.82 -18.25 -6.69
C VAL A 493 3.05 -18.61 -5.24
N ILE A 494 2.10 -18.25 -4.38
CA ILE A 494 2.07 -18.60 -2.97
C ILE A 494 0.87 -19.47 -2.66
N ASP A 495 0.96 -20.28 -1.61
CA ASP A 495 -0.19 -20.97 -1.07
C ASP A 495 -1.03 -20.09 -0.15
N ALA A 496 -2.13 -20.65 0.35
CA ALA A 496 -3.04 -19.98 1.27
C ALA A 496 -2.42 -19.64 2.63
N TYR A 497 -1.20 -20.05 2.94
CA TYR A 497 -0.44 -19.65 4.13
C TYR A 497 0.70 -18.69 3.79
N HIS A 498 0.69 -18.12 2.58
CA HIS A 498 1.68 -17.19 2.05
C HIS A 498 3.07 -17.79 1.78
N ARG A 499 3.18 -19.12 1.73
CA ARG A 499 4.44 -19.83 1.43
C ARG A 499 4.63 -19.88 -0.08
N VAL A 500 5.83 -19.55 -0.56
CA VAL A 500 6.15 -19.62 -1.99
C VAL A 500 6.26 -21.07 -2.43
N HIS A 501 5.50 -21.44 -3.45
CA HIS A 501 5.52 -22.78 -4.01
C HIS A 501 6.94 -23.13 -4.54
N GLY A 502 7.40 -24.34 -4.25
CA GLY A 502 8.71 -24.86 -4.71
C GLY A 502 9.94 -24.33 -3.95
N HIS A 503 9.76 -23.42 -3.00
CA HIS A 503 10.84 -22.81 -2.20
C HIS A 503 10.50 -22.78 -0.71
N PRO A 504 10.68 -23.91 0.00
CA PRO A 504 10.42 -23.99 1.44
C PRO A 504 11.20 -22.93 2.20
N GLY A 505 10.48 -22.14 2.99
CA GLY A 505 11.05 -21.10 3.82
C GLY A 505 11.01 -19.69 3.22
N LEU A 506 10.55 -19.55 1.98
CA LEU A 506 10.31 -18.26 1.32
C LEU A 506 8.82 -17.92 1.35
N HIS A 507 8.48 -16.67 1.67
CA HIS A 507 7.08 -16.20 1.82
C HIS A 507 6.86 -14.86 1.13
N VAL A 508 5.61 -14.51 0.82
CA VAL A 508 5.22 -13.18 0.31
C VAL A 508 4.02 -12.65 1.07
N VAL A 509 4.16 -11.47 1.70
CA VAL A 509 3.14 -10.92 2.62
C VAL A 509 2.76 -9.46 2.33
N ASP A 510 3.23 -8.89 1.22
CA ASP A 510 2.88 -7.52 0.81
C ASP A 510 1.76 -7.47 -0.23
N GLY A 511 1.56 -6.30 -0.84
CA GLY A 511 0.56 -6.08 -1.89
C GLY A 511 0.67 -7.02 -3.10
N ALA A 512 1.79 -7.72 -3.31
CA ALA A 512 1.89 -8.73 -4.35
C ALA A 512 1.03 -9.99 -4.08
N ALA A 513 0.71 -10.26 -2.82
CA ALA A 513 -0.12 -11.40 -2.40
C ALA A 513 -1.63 -11.17 -2.62
N ILE A 514 -2.05 -9.91 -2.80
CA ILE A 514 -3.45 -9.56 -3.06
C ILE A 514 -3.89 -10.21 -4.37
N SER A 515 -4.84 -11.14 -4.27
CA SER A 515 -5.21 -12.05 -5.36
C SER A 515 -6.41 -11.58 -6.19
N ALA A 516 -7.17 -10.61 -5.66
CA ALA A 516 -8.39 -10.10 -6.24
C ALA A 516 -8.45 -8.57 -6.15
N ASN A 517 -9.25 -7.93 -7.01
CA ASN A 517 -9.40 -6.46 -6.98
C ASN A 517 -10.24 -6.05 -5.75
N LEU A 518 -9.78 -5.04 -5.02
CA LEU A 518 -10.41 -4.60 -3.77
C LEU A 518 -11.49 -3.55 -4.01
N GLY A 519 -11.29 -2.68 -5.02
CA GLY A 519 -12.10 -1.47 -5.22
C GLY A 519 -11.98 -0.42 -4.10
N VAL A 520 -11.08 -0.64 -3.14
CA VAL A 520 -10.78 0.23 -2.00
C VAL A 520 -9.28 0.27 -1.75
N ASN A 521 -8.82 1.08 -0.79
CA ASN A 521 -7.40 1.21 -0.47
C ASN A 521 -6.85 -0.08 0.18
N PRO A 522 -5.67 -0.58 -0.24
CA PRO A 522 -5.21 -1.94 0.06
C PRO A 522 -4.53 -2.11 1.41
N SER A 523 -4.15 -1.03 2.09
CA SER A 523 -3.30 -1.08 3.29
C SER A 523 -3.89 -1.95 4.39
N LEU A 524 -5.21 -1.86 4.61
CA LEU A 524 -5.90 -2.65 5.63
C LEU A 524 -5.91 -4.13 5.25
N THR A 525 -6.25 -4.49 4.01
CA THR A 525 -6.27 -5.88 3.55
C THR A 525 -4.88 -6.52 3.57
N ILE A 526 -3.83 -5.79 3.17
CA ILE A 526 -2.44 -6.29 3.27
C ILE A 526 -2.11 -6.60 4.73
N THR A 527 -2.50 -5.72 5.66
CA THR A 527 -2.28 -5.90 7.09
C THR A 527 -3.05 -7.12 7.60
N ALA A 528 -4.32 -7.27 7.23
CA ALA A 528 -5.17 -8.39 7.64
C ALA A 528 -4.67 -9.75 7.11
N GLN A 529 -4.24 -9.82 5.84
CA GLN A 529 -3.65 -11.04 5.28
C GLN A 529 -2.33 -11.41 5.97
N ALA A 530 -1.49 -10.42 6.27
CA ALA A 530 -0.25 -10.65 7.02
C ALA A 530 -0.54 -11.10 8.46
N GLU A 531 -1.50 -10.49 9.16
CA GLU A 531 -1.92 -10.91 10.51
C GLU A 531 -2.39 -12.37 10.49
N ARG A 532 -3.23 -12.74 9.51
CA ARG A 532 -3.66 -14.11 9.31
C ARG A 532 -2.49 -15.07 9.11
N ALA A 533 -1.60 -14.76 8.16
CA ALA A 533 -0.49 -15.63 7.80
C ALA A 533 0.44 -15.88 8.99
N MET A 534 0.67 -14.86 9.82
CA MET A 534 1.50 -14.96 11.01
C MET A 534 0.78 -15.62 12.18
N ALA A 535 -0.54 -15.50 12.30
CA ALA A 535 -1.31 -16.08 13.41
C ALA A 535 -1.22 -17.61 13.45
N VAL A 536 -1.14 -18.26 12.28
CA VAL A 536 -1.00 -19.73 12.17
C VAL A 536 0.46 -20.18 11.99
N TRP A 537 1.42 -19.26 12.10
CA TRP A 537 2.84 -19.59 12.16
C TRP A 537 3.17 -20.15 13.56
N PRO A 538 3.90 -21.27 13.68
CA PRO A 538 4.22 -21.88 14.98
C PRO A 538 5.05 -20.96 15.88
N ASN A 539 5.02 -21.14 17.20
CA ASN A 539 6.06 -20.52 18.02
C ASN A 539 7.41 -21.19 17.76
N LYS A 540 8.50 -20.48 18.03
CA LYS A 540 9.84 -21.06 17.88
C LYS A 540 9.98 -22.31 18.76
N GLY A 541 10.32 -23.44 18.16
CA GLY A 541 10.47 -24.73 18.84
C GLY A 541 9.20 -25.60 18.83
N GLU A 542 8.05 -25.07 18.40
CA GLU A 542 6.83 -25.86 18.21
C GLU A 542 6.78 -26.51 16.83
N ALA A 543 6.02 -27.60 16.72
CA ALA A 543 5.73 -28.26 15.45
C ALA A 543 4.82 -27.37 14.56
N ASP A 544 5.17 -27.25 13.28
CA ASP A 544 4.35 -26.54 12.31
C ASP A 544 3.07 -27.33 12.00
N GLN A 545 1.91 -26.80 12.42
CA GLN A 545 0.60 -27.40 12.21
C GLN A 545 0.05 -27.13 10.79
N ARG A 546 0.71 -26.27 10.01
CA ARG A 546 0.28 -26.01 8.62
C ARG A 546 0.49 -27.27 7.79
N PRO A 547 -0.51 -27.71 6.99
CA PRO A 547 -0.33 -28.78 6.04
C PRO A 547 0.92 -28.55 5.19
N VAL A 548 1.64 -29.62 4.85
CA VAL A 548 2.83 -29.51 3.99
C VAL A 548 2.48 -28.83 2.66
N PRO A 549 3.38 -28.05 2.05
CA PRO A 549 3.11 -27.42 0.76
C PRO A 549 2.61 -28.43 -0.29
N GLY A 550 1.52 -28.09 -0.99
CA GLY A 550 0.85 -28.98 -1.95
C GLY A 550 -0.27 -29.84 -1.37
N ALA A 551 -0.38 -29.94 -0.04
CA ALA A 551 -1.59 -30.48 0.58
C ALA A 551 -2.75 -29.46 0.50
N GLY A 552 -3.99 -29.96 0.50
CA GLY A 552 -5.18 -29.13 0.51
C GLY A 552 -5.22 -28.20 1.72
N TYR A 553 -5.81 -27.01 1.54
CA TYR A 553 -5.93 -26.02 2.61
C TYR A 553 -6.77 -26.53 3.78
N GLN A 554 -6.33 -26.22 5.00
CA GLN A 554 -7.08 -26.48 6.22
C GLN A 554 -7.18 -25.20 7.05
N ARG A 555 -8.39 -24.86 7.49
CA ARG A 555 -8.59 -23.75 8.42
C ARG A 555 -8.02 -24.12 9.78
N LEU A 556 -7.02 -23.38 10.24
CA LEU A 556 -6.33 -23.64 11.51
C LEU A 556 -6.74 -22.64 12.58
N SER A 557 -6.68 -23.07 13.84
CA SER A 557 -6.80 -22.15 14.97
C SER A 557 -5.53 -21.29 15.06
N PRO A 558 -5.67 -19.98 15.34
CA PRO A 558 -4.51 -19.11 15.54
C PRO A 558 -3.74 -19.50 16.80
N ILE A 559 -2.41 -19.41 16.72
CA ILE A 559 -1.48 -19.79 17.79
C ILE A 559 -1.09 -18.54 18.57
N ALA A 560 -1.38 -18.53 19.87
CA ALA A 560 -0.97 -17.45 20.76
C ALA A 560 0.57 -17.33 20.80
N PRO A 561 1.13 -16.12 20.62
CA PRO A 561 2.56 -15.92 20.74
C PRO A 561 3.02 -16.14 22.18
N VAL A 562 4.26 -16.62 22.34
CA VAL A 562 4.88 -16.82 23.67
C VAL A 562 5.09 -15.52 24.45
N ARG A 563 5.26 -14.40 23.75
CA ARG A 563 5.55 -13.08 24.33
C ARG A 563 4.76 -11.99 23.59
N PRO A 564 3.43 -11.86 23.81
CA PRO A 564 2.65 -10.78 23.22
C PRO A 564 3.18 -9.41 23.68
N ALA A 565 3.37 -8.49 22.75
CA ALA A 565 3.94 -7.17 23.02
C ALA A 565 2.92 -6.17 23.61
N VAL A 566 1.63 -6.40 23.36
CA VAL A 566 0.55 -5.52 23.79
C VAL A 566 -0.23 -6.18 24.94
N PRO A 567 -0.41 -5.51 26.09
CA PRO A 567 -1.16 -6.04 27.23
C PRO A 567 -2.61 -6.40 26.85
N PRO A 568 -3.21 -7.43 27.48
CA PRO A 568 -4.55 -7.91 27.12
C PRO A 568 -5.68 -6.89 27.36
N THR A 569 -5.46 -5.92 28.24
CA THR A 569 -6.41 -4.84 28.56
C THR A 569 -6.38 -3.69 27.55
N ALA A 570 -5.37 -3.61 26.69
CA ALA A 570 -5.23 -2.52 25.75
C ALA A 570 -6.21 -2.64 24.56
N PRO A 571 -6.62 -1.52 23.94
CA PRO A 571 -7.45 -1.54 22.73
C PRO A 571 -6.88 -2.43 21.62
N ALA A 572 -5.57 -2.37 21.37
CA ALA A 572 -4.90 -3.10 20.29
C ALA A 572 -4.43 -4.51 20.68
N ALA A 573 -4.77 -5.01 21.88
CA ALA A 573 -4.36 -6.34 22.35
C ALA A 573 -4.61 -7.44 21.30
N LEU A 574 -3.70 -8.39 21.15
CA LEU A 574 -3.95 -9.57 20.33
C LEU A 574 -4.98 -10.46 21.06
N ARG A 575 -6.19 -10.58 20.51
CA ARG A 575 -7.30 -11.32 21.14
C ARG A 575 -7.49 -12.66 20.43
N LEU A 576 -7.21 -13.78 21.09
CA LEU A 576 -7.39 -15.13 20.51
C LEU A 576 -8.31 -15.98 21.42
N PRO A 577 -9.23 -16.80 20.85
CA PRO A 577 -9.57 -16.84 19.44
C PRO A 577 -10.32 -15.56 19.05
N LEU A 578 -10.09 -15.07 17.84
CA LEU A 578 -10.73 -13.85 17.35
C LEU A 578 -12.20 -14.17 17.03
N TYR A 579 -13.11 -14.03 17.99
CA TYR A 579 -14.55 -14.14 17.72
C TYR A 579 -15.06 -12.88 17.04
N VAL A 580 -15.88 -13.05 16.00
CA VAL A 580 -16.73 -11.98 15.47
C VAL A 580 -17.94 -11.87 16.38
N VAL A 581 -18.10 -10.76 17.11
CA VAL A 581 -19.39 -10.44 17.72
C VAL A 581 -20.30 -10.02 16.58
N GLY A 582 -21.22 -10.89 16.17
CA GLY A 582 -22.22 -10.54 15.17
C GLY A 582 -23.01 -9.33 15.64
N GLN A 583 -23.13 -8.30 14.80
CA GLN A 583 -24.13 -7.26 15.03
C GLN A 583 -25.49 -7.94 14.96
N GLU A 584 -26.21 -7.97 16.08
CA GLU A 584 -27.63 -8.31 16.09
C GLU A 584 -28.32 -7.37 15.10
N THR A 585 -28.83 -7.95 14.02
CA THR A 585 -29.77 -7.27 13.13
C THR A 585 -30.98 -6.92 13.99
N SER A 586 -31.12 -5.64 14.31
CA SER A 586 -32.35 -5.11 14.87
C SER A 586 -33.44 -5.35 13.84
N ALA A 587 -34.41 -6.20 14.19
CA ALA A 587 -35.55 -6.56 13.36
C ALA A 587 -36.43 -5.36 13.02
#